data_AF-A0A0T6LMU4-F1
#
_entry.id   AF-A0A0T6LMU4-F1
#
_cell.length_a   1.000
_cell.length_b   1.000
_cell.length_c   1.000
_cell.angle_alpha   90.00
_cell.angle_beta   90.00
_cell.angle_gamma   90.00
#
_symmetry.space_group_name_H-M   'P 1'
#
loop_
_entity.id
_entity.type
_entity.pdbx_description
1 polymer ?
#
loop_
_entity_poly.entity_id
_entity_poly.type
_entity_poly.pdbx_seq_one_letter_code
_entity_poly.pdbx_strand_id
1 'polypeptide(L)'
;MSYEPKLAAALSGATLRQLSHWRRATGERGAVLVPEISASRPILYSFRDVVALRACVRLREEASLQKIRRALSTLREGLDEREHLSAYRLVAGGDTIYLADPDHAVDLVRGKGNVVIHDMVDVLAPFYRGGRRIPDLLEPRPHVSVDPAVRGGEPVVEGTRIPATEVAALLRDGVPPEQIGDYYPGVTAEAARDAADFADYVDSYEDAEIRQAAS
;
A
#
# COMPACT_ATOMS: atom_id res chain seq x y z
N MET A 1 5.68 -14.23 -0.47
CA MET A 1 5.06 -13.88 0.83
C MET A 1 4.02 -12.81 0.57
N SER A 2 3.05 -12.66 1.46
CA SER A 2 1.82 -11.90 1.24
C SER A 2 1.63 -10.83 2.30
N TYR A 3 0.99 -9.73 1.91
CA TYR A 3 0.61 -8.66 2.81
C TYR A 3 -0.78 -8.96 3.37
N GLU A 4 -0.86 -9.15 4.68
CA GLU A 4 -2.13 -9.23 5.38
C GLU A 4 -2.86 -7.87 5.33
N PRO A 5 -4.20 -7.84 5.52
CA PRO A 5 -4.97 -6.61 5.38
C PRO A 5 -4.46 -5.45 6.24
N LYS A 6 -3.96 -5.74 7.45
CA LYS A 6 -3.43 -4.72 8.36
C LYS A 6 -2.16 -4.07 7.83
N LEU A 7 -1.21 -4.88 7.41
CA LEU A 7 0.03 -4.39 6.81
C LEU A 7 -0.25 -3.67 5.47
N ALA A 8 -1.12 -4.24 4.63
CA ALA A 8 -1.52 -3.62 3.38
C ALA A 8 -2.19 -2.26 3.60
N ALA A 9 -3.05 -2.12 4.62
CA ALA A 9 -3.67 -0.84 4.99
C ALA A 9 -2.62 0.18 5.48
N ALA A 10 -1.74 -0.25 6.37
CA ALA A 10 -0.70 0.59 6.96
C ALA A 10 0.30 1.12 5.93
N LEU A 11 0.73 0.26 5.01
CA LEU A 11 1.64 0.62 3.93
C LEU A 11 0.92 1.29 2.76
N SER A 12 -0.38 1.07 2.54
CA SER A 12 -1.08 1.75 1.44
C SER A 12 -1.68 3.10 1.80
N GLY A 13 -1.87 3.32 3.10
CA GLY A 13 -2.69 4.40 3.62
C GLY A 13 -4.18 4.12 3.56
N ALA A 14 -4.66 2.99 3.01
CA ALA A 14 -6.08 2.61 3.01
C ALA A 14 -6.56 2.22 4.42
N THR A 15 -7.86 2.35 4.71
CA THR A 15 -8.47 1.71 5.91
C THR A 15 -8.83 0.25 5.62
N LEU A 16 -8.98 -0.62 6.63
CA LEU A 16 -9.38 -2.02 6.37
C LEU A 16 -10.79 -2.09 5.76
N ARG A 17 -11.68 -1.16 6.09
CA ARG A 17 -13.00 -0.99 5.49
C ARG A 17 -12.89 -0.61 4.02
N GLN A 18 -11.98 0.29 3.67
CA GLN A 18 -11.68 0.58 2.27
C GLN A 18 -11.17 -0.66 1.56
N LEU A 19 -10.20 -1.38 2.12
CA LEU A 19 -9.72 -2.65 1.55
C LEU A 19 -10.85 -3.66 1.35
N SER A 20 -11.74 -3.80 2.33
CA SER A 20 -12.90 -4.69 2.25
C SER A 20 -13.93 -4.24 1.23
N HIS A 21 -14.12 -2.94 1.04
CA HIS A 21 -15.04 -2.40 0.05
C HIS A 21 -14.45 -2.46 -1.36
N TRP A 22 -13.16 -2.18 -1.50
CA TRP A 22 -12.45 -2.09 -2.78
C TRP A 22 -12.21 -3.44 -3.43
N ARG A 23 -12.08 -4.51 -2.63
CA ARG A 23 -11.93 -5.89 -3.14
C ARG A 23 -13.20 -6.53 -3.67
N ARG A 24 -14.37 -5.96 -3.38
CA ARG A 24 -15.66 -6.51 -3.82
C ARG A 24 -16.17 -5.74 -5.03
N ALA A 25 -16.61 -6.47 -6.05
CA ALA A 25 -17.56 -5.91 -7.01
C ALA A 25 -18.92 -5.73 -6.32
N THR A 26 -19.59 -4.61 -6.55
CA THR A 26 -20.93 -4.34 -5.99
C THR A 26 -21.86 -3.93 -7.12
N GLY A 27 -22.78 -4.82 -7.50
CA GLY A 27 -23.67 -4.63 -8.65
C GLY A 27 -22.86 -4.47 -9.94
N GLU A 28 -23.24 -3.49 -10.78
CA GLU A 28 -22.54 -3.15 -12.02
C GLU A 28 -21.16 -2.49 -11.80
N ARG A 29 -20.79 -2.20 -10.54
CA ARG A 29 -19.51 -1.54 -10.22
C ARG A 29 -18.44 -2.60 -9.96
N GLY A 30 -17.42 -2.63 -10.83
CA GLY A 30 -16.23 -3.47 -10.66
C GLY A 30 -15.48 -3.19 -9.36
N ALA A 31 -14.73 -4.19 -8.89
CA ALA A 31 -13.76 -4.04 -7.82
C ALA A 31 -12.69 -3.01 -8.21
N VAL A 32 -12.26 -2.20 -7.23
CA VAL A 32 -11.12 -1.29 -7.43
C VAL A 32 -9.86 -2.13 -7.59
N LEU A 33 -9.66 -3.08 -6.68
CA LEU A 33 -8.52 -3.99 -6.72
C LEU A 33 -8.94 -5.34 -6.15
N VAL A 34 -8.78 -6.41 -6.92
CA VAL A 34 -8.92 -7.78 -6.43
C VAL A 34 -7.53 -8.26 -6.03
N PRO A 35 -7.31 -8.74 -4.79
CA PRO A 35 -5.97 -9.18 -4.35
C PRO A 35 -5.42 -10.29 -5.25
N GLU A 36 -4.16 -10.15 -5.70
CA GLU A 36 -3.51 -11.12 -6.59
C GLU A 36 -3.25 -12.47 -5.90
N ILE A 37 -2.96 -12.47 -4.60
CA ILE A 37 -2.56 -13.69 -3.88
C ILE A 37 -3.77 -14.48 -3.37
N SER A 38 -4.69 -13.81 -2.65
CA SER A 38 -5.91 -14.46 -2.19
C SER A 38 -7.05 -13.47 -1.99
N ALA A 39 -8.08 -13.60 -2.83
CA ALA A 39 -9.32 -12.82 -2.75
C ALA A 39 -10.37 -13.43 -1.80
N SER A 40 -10.17 -14.67 -1.35
CA SER A 40 -11.01 -15.38 -0.35
C SER A 40 -10.25 -15.55 0.97
N ARG A 41 -10.89 -15.96 2.07
CA ARG A 41 -10.21 -16.02 3.38
C ARG A 41 -9.14 -17.14 3.38
N PRO A 42 -7.90 -16.89 3.86
CA PRO A 42 -7.37 -15.59 4.33
C PRO A 42 -7.11 -14.61 3.17
N ILE A 43 -7.49 -13.35 3.35
CA ILE A 43 -7.32 -12.30 2.33
C ILE A 43 -5.87 -11.86 2.30
N LEU A 44 -5.20 -11.99 1.16
CA LEU A 44 -3.76 -11.76 1.02
C LEU A 44 -3.46 -10.90 -0.21
N TYR A 45 -2.69 -9.85 -0.01
CA TYR A 45 -2.28 -8.90 -1.05
C TYR A 45 -0.83 -9.18 -1.48
N SER A 46 -0.48 -8.84 -2.73
CA SER A 46 0.90 -8.80 -3.21
C SER A 46 1.55 -7.43 -2.97
N PHE A 47 2.85 -7.29 -3.19
CA PHE A 47 3.49 -5.97 -3.18
C PHE A 47 2.88 -5.05 -4.24
N ARG A 48 2.60 -5.60 -5.43
CA ARG A 48 1.96 -4.86 -6.53
C ARG A 48 0.59 -4.35 -6.11
N ASP A 49 -0.17 -5.16 -5.37
CA ASP A 49 -1.45 -4.73 -4.81
C ASP A 49 -1.28 -3.53 -3.88
N VAL A 50 -0.27 -3.54 -2.99
CA VAL A 50 0.00 -2.42 -2.08
C VAL A 50 0.34 -1.14 -2.87
N VAL A 51 1.16 -1.23 -3.92
CA VAL A 51 1.44 -0.10 -4.83
C VAL A 51 0.16 0.42 -5.47
N ALA A 52 -0.68 -0.46 -6.03
CA ALA A 52 -1.94 -0.06 -6.66
C ALA A 52 -2.92 0.56 -5.65
N LEU A 53 -2.96 0.05 -4.41
CA LEU A 53 -3.75 0.62 -3.32
C LEU A 53 -3.25 2.03 -2.94
N ARG A 54 -1.93 2.25 -2.84
CA ARG A 54 -1.35 3.58 -2.60
C ARG A 54 -1.75 4.59 -3.68
N ALA A 55 -1.68 4.17 -4.95
CA ALA A 55 -2.11 4.99 -6.06
C ALA A 55 -3.61 5.34 -5.96
N CYS A 56 -4.47 4.36 -5.68
CA CYS A 56 -5.90 4.58 -5.50
C CYS A 56 -6.21 5.49 -4.30
N VAL A 57 -5.47 5.35 -3.20
CA VAL A 57 -5.60 6.20 -2.01
C VAL A 57 -5.28 7.65 -2.35
N ARG A 58 -4.19 7.92 -3.07
CA ARG A 58 -3.84 9.27 -3.51
C ARG A 58 -4.86 9.85 -4.48
N LEU A 59 -5.29 9.07 -5.48
CA LEU A 59 -6.35 9.51 -6.40
C LEU A 59 -7.65 9.86 -5.68
N ARG A 60 -7.95 9.23 -4.54
CA ARG A 60 -9.19 9.51 -3.78
C ARG A 60 -9.23 10.88 -3.12
N GLU A 61 -8.09 11.54 -2.95
CA GLU A 61 -8.02 12.91 -2.44
C GLU A 61 -8.53 13.91 -3.49
N GLU A 62 -8.41 13.58 -4.79
CA GLU A 62 -8.74 14.50 -5.90
C GLU A 62 -9.89 14.01 -6.80
N ALA A 63 -10.21 12.71 -6.77
CA ALA A 63 -11.20 12.10 -7.65
C ALA A 63 -12.18 11.22 -6.86
N SER A 64 -13.46 11.26 -7.24
CA SER A 64 -14.51 10.41 -6.65
C SER A 64 -14.24 8.92 -6.88
N LEU A 65 -14.68 8.06 -5.96
CA LEU A 65 -14.50 6.61 -6.10
C LEU A 65 -15.19 6.06 -7.37
N GLN A 66 -16.30 6.66 -7.79
CA GLN A 66 -16.97 6.30 -9.04
C GLN A 66 -16.12 6.66 -10.26
N LYS A 67 -15.47 7.83 -10.26
CA LYS A 67 -14.55 8.27 -11.32
C LYS A 67 -13.33 7.35 -11.42
N ILE A 68 -12.75 6.98 -10.28
CA ILE A 68 -11.66 5.98 -10.22
C ILE A 68 -12.11 4.64 -10.78
N ARG A 69 -13.26 4.10 -10.34
CA ARG A 69 -13.78 2.82 -10.88
C ARG A 69 -13.99 2.86 -12.39
N ARG A 70 -14.52 3.97 -12.92
CA ARG A 70 -14.72 4.14 -14.36
C ARG A 70 -13.38 4.14 -15.11
N ALA A 71 -12.40 4.89 -14.63
CA ALA A 71 -11.05 4.90 -15.21
C ALA A 71 -10.40 3.52 -15.20
N LEU A 72 -10.54 2.77 -14.09
CA LEU A 72 -10.03 1.40 -14.00
C LEU A 72 -10.77 0.41 -14.92
N SER A 73 -12.08 0.59 -15.15
CA SER A 73 -12.84 -0.21 -16.13
C SER A 73 -12.32 0.03 -17.54
N THR A 74 -12.17 1.29 -17.93
CA THR A 74 -11.64 1.67 -19.25
C THR A 74 -10.21 1.18 -19.45
N LEU A 75 -9.38 1.22 -18.41
CA LEU A 75 -8.03 0.66 -18.45
C LEU A 75 -8.04 -0.84 -18.74
N ARG A 76 -8.91 -1.60 -18.06
CA ARG A 76 -9.06 -3.06 -18.23
C ARG A 76 -9.65 -3.41 -19.60
N GLU A 77 -10.63 -2.66 -20.07
CA GLU A 77 -11.31 -2.90 -21.35
C GLU A 77 -10.46 -2.48 -22.57
N GLY A 78 -9.66 -1.43 -22.45
CA GLY A 78 -8.92 -0.82 -23.56
C GLY A 78 -7.48 -1.30 -23.76
N LEU A 79 -6.83 -1.80 -22.70
CA LEU A 79 -5.48 -2.37 -22.75
C LEU A 79 -5.62 -3.85 -22.41
N ASP A 80 -5.60 -4.69 -23.45
CA ASP A 80 -5.65 -6.16 -23.40
C ASP A 80 -5.14 -6.67 -22.04
N GLU A 81 -6.04 -7.22 -21.20
CA GLU A 81 -6.10 -7.33 -19.72
C GLU A 81 -4.87 -7.90 -18.96
N ARG A 82 -3.68 -7.88 -19.54
CA ARG A 82 -2.52 -8.69 -19.13
C ARG A 82 -1.70 -8.07 -18.01
N GLU A 83 -1.77 -6.75 -17.82
CA GLU A 83 -0.91 -6.05 -16.84
C GLU A 83 -1.66 -5.61 -15.57
N HIS A 84 -0.99 -5.75 -14.43
CA HIS A 84 -1.51 -5.35 -13.12
C HIS A 84 -1.56 -3.83 -12.96
N LEU A 85 -2.47 -3.32 -12.13
CA LEU A 85 -2.67 -1.89 -11.90
C LEU A 85 -1.40 -1.11 -11.49
N SER A 86 -0.45 -1.78 -10.84
CA SER A 86 0.82 -1.19 -10.43
C SER A 86 1.77 -0.87 -11.59
N ALA A 87 1.54 -1.42 -12.79
CA ALA A 87 2.33 -1.12 -13.98
C ALA A 87 2.01 0.26 -14.56
N TYR A 88 0.89 0.85 -14.13
CA TYR A 88 0.34 2.07 -14.71
C TYR A 88 0.53 3.25 -13.77
N ARG A 89 0.96 4.39 -14.33
CA ARG A 89 1.03 5.66 -13.61
C ARG A 89 -0.27 6.44 -13.85
N LEU A 90 -1.14 6.47 -12.84
CA LEU A 90 -2.43 7.16 -12.92
C LEU A 90 -2.34 8.56 -12.28
N VAL A 91 -2.85 9.57 -12.97
CA VAL A 91 -2.81 10.98 -12.54
C VAL A 91 -4.22 11.56 -12.55
N ALA A 92 -4.63 12.22 -11.46
CA ALA A 92 -5.87 13.00 -11.45
C ALA A 92 -5.63 14.37 -12.08
N GLY A 93 -6.57 14.87 -12.90
CA GLY A 93 -6.48 16.21 -13.46
C GLY A 93 -7.87 16.73 -13.83
N GLY A 94 -8.25 17.89 -13.27
CA GLY A 94 -9.57 18.48 -13.43
C GLY A 94 -10.70 17.46 -13.28
N ASP A 95 -11.53 17.32 -14.32
CA ASP A 95 -12.67 16.41 -14.35
C ASP A 95 -12.36 14.99 -14.86
N THR A 96 -11.09 14.60 -15.02
CA THR A 96 -10.72 13.24 -15.46
C THR A 96 -9.56 12.58 -14.68
N ILE A 97 -9.22 11.33 -15.02
CA ILE A 97 -8.04 10.56 -14.60
C ILE A 97 -7.29 10.18 -15.88
N TYR A 98 -5.99 10.40 -15.88
CA TYR A 98 -5.10 10.14 -17.01
C TYR A 98 -4.18 8.96 -16.71
N LEU A 99 -3.86 8.17 -17.74
CA LEU A 99 -2.69 7.31 -17.76
C LEU A 99 -1.50 8.14 -18.23
N ALA A 100 -0.44 8.23 -17.43
CA ALA A 100 0.79 8.93 -17.77
C ALA A 100 1.79 7.94 -18.38
N ASP A 101 1.98 8.02 -19.70
CA ASP A 101 3.18 7.52 -20.37
C ASP A 101 4.20 8.69 -20.45
N PRO A 102 5.51 8.46 -20.28
CA PRO A 102 6.53 9.49 -20.49
C PRO A 102 6.40 10.24 -21.82
N ASP A 103 5.84 9.62 -22.87
CA ASP A 103 5.70 10.27 -24.17
C ASP A 103 4.26 10.75 -24.49
N HIS A 104 3.21 10.10 -23.95
CA HIS A 104 1.80 10.44 -24.26
C HIS A 104 0.79 10.07 -23.14
N ALA A 105 0.04 11.03 -22.61
CA ALA A 105 -1.01 10.74 -21.63
C ALA A 105 -2.39 10.45 -22.26
N VAL A 106 -3.13 9.48 -21.73
CA VAL A 106 -4.48 9.08 -22.20
C VAL A 106 -5.54 9.36 -21.14
N ASP A 107 -6.63 10.04 -21.50
CA ASP A 107 -7.81 10.22 -20.63
C ASP A 107 -8.56 8.89 -20.46
N LEU A 108 -8.50 8.31 -19.24
CA LEU A 108 -9.12 7.03 -18.91
C LEU A 108 -10.62 7.12 -18.62
N VAL A 109 -11.20 8.30 -18.41
CA VAL A 109 -12.64 8.44 -18.16
C VAL A 109 -13.41 8.63 -19.48
N ARG A 110 -12.81 9.35 -20.43
CA ARG A 110 -13.43 9.75 -21.71
C ARG A 110 -12.87 9.03 -22.94
N GLY A 111 -11.69 8.41 -22.86
CA GLY A 111 -11.10 7.63 -23.96
C GLY A 111 -10.66 8.46 -25.17
N LYS A 112 -10.37 9.76 -25.02
CA LYS A 112 -9.94 10.65 -26.12
C LYS A 112 -8.56 11.27 -25.83
N GLY A 113 -7.71 11.28 -26.87
CA GLY A 113 -6.29 11.61 -26.78
C GLY A 113 -5.93 13.10 -26.84
N ASN A 114 -4.77 13.36 -26.25
CA ASN A 114 -3.94 14.57 -26.17
C ASN A 114 -4.28 15.56 -25.04
N VAL A 115 -3.40 15.63 -24.03
CA VAL A 115 -2.74 16.83 -23.44
C VAL A 115 -1.80 16.44 -22.27
N VAL A 116 -0.66 17.13 -22.24
CA VAL A 116 0.44 17.41 -21.25
C VAL A 116 0.51 16.66 -19.91
N ILE A 117 1.75 16.20 -19.63
CA ILE A 117 2.26 15.56 -18.41
C ILE A 117 2.12 16.48 -17.19
N HIS A 118 1.42 16.00 -16.16
CA HIS A 118 1.64 16.45 -14.78
C HIS A 118 2.47 15.39 -14.04
N ASP A 119 3.69 15.74 -13.65
CA ASP A 119 4.42 15.07 -12.57
C ASP A 119 3.65 15.27 -11.25
N MET A 120 3.47 14.35 -10.30
CA MET A 120 4.15 13.09 -9.94
C MET A 120 3.15 12.22 -9.16
N VAL A 121 3.21 10.89 -9.30
CA VAL A 121 2.87 10.02 -8.16
C VAL A 121 4.07 9.13 -7.95
N ASP A 122 5.06 9.61 -7.19
CA ASP A 122 5.96 8.69 -6.51
C ASP A 122 5.11 7.96 -5.46
N VAL A 123 4.44 6.91 -5.93
CA VAL A 123 3.55 6.07 -5.14
C VAL A 123 4.31 5.50 -3.95
N LEU A 124 5.64 5.36 -4.04
CA LEU A 124 6.47 4.74 -3.02
C LEU A 124 6.80 5.73 -1.90
N ALA A 125 7.08 6.99 -2.25
CA ALA A 125 7.40 8.05 -1.29
C ALA A 125 6.33 8.26 -0.19
N PRO A 126 6.72 8.69 1.01
CA PRO A 126 5.81 9.00 2.11
C PRO A 126 4.82 10.12 1.75
N PHE A 127 3.63 10.09 2.36
CA PHE A 127 2.63 11.15 2.19
C PHE A 127 1.71 11.26 3.41
N TYR A 128 0.93 12.34 3.49
CA TYR A 128 -0.06 12.52 4.54
C TYR A 128 -1.46 12.18 4.03
N ARG A 129 -2.26 11.54 4.89
CA ARG A 129 -3.67 11.25 4.66
C ARG A 129 -4.46 11.40 5.93
N GLY A 130 -5.44 12.30 5.95
CA GLY A 130 -6.32 12.50 7.12
C GLY A 130 -5.54 12.77 8.42
N GLY A 131 -4.44 13.53 8.33
CA GLY A 131 -3.55 13.82 9.47
C GLY A 131 -2.57 12.69 9.84
N ARG A 132 -2.68 11.50 9.23
CA ARG A 132 -1.73 10.39 9.41
C ARG A 132 -0.62 10.46 8.38
N ARG A 133 0.64 10.29 8.81
CA ARG A 133 1.78 10.10 7.90
C ARG A 133 1.83 8.65 7.44
N ILE A 134 1.63 8.41 6.16
CA ILE A 134 1.84 7.13 5.50
C ILE A 134 3.34 7.03 5.18
N PRO A 135 4.03 5.94 5.60
CA PRO A 135 5.46 5.84 5.47
C PRO A 135 5.89 5.66 4.00
N ASP A 136 7.20 5.75 3.76
CA ASP A 136 7.77 5.25 2.51
C ASP A 136 7.45 3.75 2.36
N LEU A 137 7.17 3.30 1.14
CA LEU A 137 6.82 1.91 0.91
C LEU A 137 8.04 0.98 1.02
N LEU A 138 9.21 1.41 0.54
CA LEU A 138 10.43 0.61 0.52
C LEU A 138 11.23 0.75 1.81
N GLU A 139 11.19 1.93 2.43
CA GLU A 139 11.92 2.24 3.66
C GLU A 139 10.99 2.84 4.74
N PRO A 140 10.04 2.04 5.28
CA PRO A 140 9.04 2.58 6.20
C PRO A 140 9.61 3.18 7.48
N ARG A 141 10.81 2.77 7.89
CA ARG A 141 11.63 3.35 8.97
C ARG A 141 13.11 3.30 8.59
N PRO A 142 13.98 4.11 9.23
CA PRO A 142 15.40 4.16 8.90
C PRO A 142 16.12 2.81 8.89
N HIS A 143 15.68 1.83 9.70
CA HIS A 143 16.27 0.49 9.74
C HIS A 143 15.27 -0.63 9.37
N VAL A 144 14.18 -0.30 8.68
CA VAL A 144 13.17 -1.28 8.23
C VAL A 144 12.99 -1.12 6.74
N SER A 145 13.23 -2.21 6.00
CA SER A 145 13.10 -2.23 4.54
C SER A 145 12.04 -3.22 4.06
N VAL A 146 11.49 -2.91 2.89
CA VAL A 146 10.49 -3.71 2.17
C VAL A 146 11.00 -3.89 0.74
N ASP A 147 11.44 -5.11 0.43
CA ASP A 147 11.89 -5.47 -0.91
C ASP A 147 11.12 -6.72 -1.38
N PRO A 148 10.37 -6.67 -2.49
CA PRO A 148 9.69 -7.83 -3.05
C PRO A 148 10.59 -9.06 -3.28
N ALA A 149 11.89 -8.87 -3.53
CA ALA A 149 12.87 -9.93 -3.69
C ALA A 149 13.33 -10.54 -2.35
N VAL A 150 13.14 -9.82 -1.24
CA VAL A 150 13.47 -10.28 0.12
C VAL A 150 12.21 -10.67 0.85
N ARG A 151 12.04 -11.97 1.11
CA ARG A 151 10.85 -12.52 1.80
C ARG A 151 9.53 -12.02 1.19
N GLY A 152 9.48 -11.82 -0.12
CA GLY A 152 8.27 -11.33 -0.80
C GLY A 152 7.83 -9.91 -0.40
N GLY A 153 8.74 -9.09 0.14
CA GLY A 153 8.45 -7.75 0.66
C GLY A 153 7.82 -7.74 2.05
N GLU A 154 7.97 -8.81 2.82
CA GLU A 154 7.79 -8.70 4.27
C GLU A 154 8.74 -7.62 4.82
N PRO A 155 8.27 -6.68 5.65
CA PRO A 155 9.13 -5.72 6.32
C PRO A 155 10.17 -6.44 7.18
N VAL A 156 11.45 -6.20 6.88
CA VAL A 156 12.59 -6.78 7.59
C VAL A 156 13.47 -5.70 8.18
N VAL A 157 14.26 -6.06 9.18
CA VAL A 157 15.37 -5.21 9.62
C VAL A 157 16.38 -5.10 8.48
N GLU A 158 16.76 -3.86 8.15
CA GLU A 158 17.64 -3.56 7.03
C GLU A 158 18.98 -4.32 7.11
N GLY A 159 19.48 -4.78 5.97
CA GLY A 159 20.69 -5.60 5.88
C GLY A 159 20.50 -7.06 6.34
N THR A 160 19.28 -7.44 6.76
CA THR A 160 18.98 -8.80 7.23
C THR A 160 17.77 -9.41 6.50
N ARG A 161 17.44 -10.66 6.83
CA ARG A 161 16.16 -11.30 6.47
C ARG A 161 15.26 -11.53 7.69
N ILE A 162 15.49 -10.77 8.76
CA ILE A 162 14.81 -10.93 10.05
C ILE A 162 13.56 -10.05 10.01
N PRO A 163 12.36 -10.62 10.15
CA PRO A 163 11.12 -9.85 10.13
C PRO A 163 11.10 -8.79 11.24
N ALA A 164 10.67 -7.58 10.91
CA ALA A 164 10.50 -6.52 11.90
C ALA A 164 9.48 -6.91 12.99
N THR A 165 8.48 -7.73 12.63
CA THR A 165 7.45 -8.25 13.54
C THR A 165 8.03 -9.17 14.61
N GLU A 166 9.01 -10.02 14.28
CA GLU A 166 9.67 -10.92 15.25
C GLU A 166 10.51 -10.12 16.25
N VAL A 167 11.24 -9.11 15.77
CA VAL A 167 12.01 -8.21 16.65
C VAL A 167 11.07 -7.40 17.55
N ALA A 168 9.98 -6.88 17.01
CA ALA A 168 8.96 -6.18 17.80
C ALA A 168 8.31 -7.08 18.86
N ALA A 169 8.07 -8.36 18.55
CA ALA A 169 7.52 -9.33 19.49
C ALA A 169 8.45 -9.53 20.70
N LEU A 170 9.76 -9.68 20.48
CA LEU A 170 10.74 -9.79 21.57
C LEU A 170 10.70 -8.55 22.49
N LEU A 171 10.62 -7.35 21.92
CA LEU A 171 10.50 -6.12 22.70
C LEU A 171 9.22 -6.09 23.55
N ARG A 172 8.08 -6.53 22.97
CA ARG A 172 6.79 -6.62 23.67
C ARG A 172 6.81 -7.65 24.80
N ASP A 173 7.58 -8.71 24.64
CA ASP A 173 7.82 -9.73 25.66
C ASP A 173 8.82 -9.27 26.74
N GLY A 174 9.32 -8.04 26.66
CA GLY A 174 10.14 -7.39 27.67
C GLY A 174 11.65 -7.55 27.45
N VAL A 175 12.09 -8.05 26.30
CA VAL A 175 13.52 -8.07 25.94
C VAL A 175 14.00 -6.65 25.66
N PRO A 176 15.02 -6.13 26.38
CA PRO A 176 15.56 -4.81 26.12
C PRO A 176 16.16 -4.72 24.70
N PRO A 177 16.01 -3.59 23.97
CA PRO A 177 16.59 -3.42 22.63
C PRO A 177 18.09 -3.72 22.56
N GLU A 178 18.83 -3.45 23.63
CA GLU A 178 20.27 -3.67 23.74
C GLU A 178 20.65 -5.16 23.76
N GLN A 179 19.72 -6.05 24.12
CA GLN A 179 19.92 -7.50 24.18
C GLN A 179 19.42 -8.22 22.92
N ILE A 180 18.79 -7.52 21.98
CA ILE A 180 18.29 -8.14 20.74
C ILE A 180 19.42 -8.76 19.93
N GLY A 181 20.62 -8.17 19.97
CA GLY A 181 21.82 -8.71 19.34
C GLY A 181 22.18 -10.13 19.79
N ASP A 182 21.79 -10.53 21.00
CA ASP A 182 22.05 -11.88 21.54
C ASP A 182 21.20 -12.95 20.82
N TYR A 183 20.00 -12.58 20.35
CA TYR A 183 19.12 -13.43 19.56
C TYR A 183 19.41 -13.31 18.06
N TYR A 184 19.70 -12.08 17.64
CA TYR A 184 19.87 -11.68 16.25
C TYR A 184 21.10 -10.79 16.10
N PRO A 185 22.31 -11.37 15.91
CA PRO A 185 23.58 -10.63 15.89
C PRO A 185 23.68 -9.51 14.85
N GLY A 186 22.82 -9.51 13.82
CA GLY A 186 22.75 -8.46 12.79
C GLY A 186 21.78 -7.32 13.10
N VAL A 187 21.10 -7.34 14.26
CA VAL A 187 20.07 -6.35 14.64
C VAL A 187 20.61 -5.47 15.75
N THR A 188 20.75 -4.17 15.46
CA THR A 188 21.16 -3.18 16.46
C THR A 188 19.99 -2.78 17.35
N ALA A 189 20.28 -2.17 18.51
CA ALA A 189 19.25 -1.64 19.40
C ALA A 189 18.37 -0.57 18.72
N GLU A 190 18.96 0.26 17.83
CA GLU A 190 18.22 1.26 17.05
C GLU A 190 17.28 0.59 16.05
N ALA A 191 17.77 -0.42 15.32
CA ALA A 191 16.95 -1.20 14.40
C ALA A 191 15.80 -1.92 15.10
N ALA A 192 16.03 -2.42 16.32
CA ALA A 192 14.97 -3.02 17.12
C ALA A 192 13.88 -2.02 17.53
N ARG A 193 14.26 -0.79 17.90
CA ARG A 193 13.29 0.27 18.22
C ARG A 193 12.50 0.69 16.99
N ASP A 194 13.15 0.83 15.83
CA ASP A 194 12.47 1.16 14.57
C ASP A 194 11.50 0.05 14.13
N ALA A 195 11.88 -1.22 14.31
CA ALA A 195 11.02 -2.36 14.05
C ALA A 195 9.76 -2.35 14.93
N ALA A 196 9.93 -2.08 16.24
CA ALA A 196 8.81 -1.95 17.17
C ALA A 196 7.91 -0.75 16.85
N ASP A 197 8.47 0.43 16.59
CA ASP A 197 7.70 1.62 16.21
C ASP A 197 6.89 1.37 14.91
N PHE A 198 7.47 0.69 13.93
CA PHE A 198 6.75 0.32 12.73
C PHE A 198 5.62 -0.69 13.00
N ALA A 199 5.87 -1.70 13.85
CA ALA A 199 4.85 -2.67 14.23
C ALA A 199 3.68 -1.98 14.97
N ASP A 200 3.95 -1.07 15.90
CA ASP A 200 2.93 -0.30 16.62
C ASP A 200 2.14 0.62 15.67
N TYR A 201 2.82 1.23 14.68
CA TYR A 201 2.14 1.96 13.61
C TYR A 201 1.17 1.08 12.81
N VAL A 202 1.59 -0.14 12.45
CA VAL A 202 0.74 -1.10 11.73
C VAL A 202 -0.45 -1.53 12.60
N ASP A 203 -0.22 -1.81 13.88
CA ASP A 203 -1.27 -2.22 14.84
C ASP A 203 -2.32 -1.13 15.06
N SER A 204 -1.93 0.15 15.01
CA SER A 204 -2.86 1.27 15.16
C SER A 204 -3.97 1.35 14.09
N TYR A 205 -3.86 0.61 12.98
CA TYR A 205 -4.91 0.51 11.95
C TYR A 205 -6.09 -0.36 12.40
N GLU A 206 -5.83 -1.36 13.24
CA GLU A 206 -6.87 -2.21 13.83
C GLU A 206 -7.64 -1.43 14.90
N ASP A 207 -6.91 -0.73 15.77
CA ASP A 207 -7.50 0.12 16.83
C ASP A 207 -8.33 1.28 16.28
N ALA A 208 -7.94 1.84 15.14
CA ALA A 208 -8.69 2.91 14.48
C ALA A 208 -10.04 2.40 13.95
N GLU A 209 -10.10 1.16 13.49
CA GLU A 209 -11.36 0.54 13.04
C GLU A 209 -12.29 0.21 14.22
N ILE A 210 -11.73 -0.36 15.28
CA ILE A 210 -12.50 -0.71 16.49
C ILE A 210 -13.17 0.55 17.06
N ARG A 211 -12.42 1.66 17.16
CA ARG A 211 -12.95 2.95 17.64
C ARG A 211 -14.04 3.52 16.74
N GLN A 212 -13.91 3.39 15.41
CA GLN A 212 -14.96 3.83 14.48
C GLN A 212 -16.22 2.96 14.54
N ALA A 213 -16.10 1.66 14.86
CA ALA A 213 -17.23 0.77 14.99
C ALA A 213 -18.02 0.95 16.31
N ALA A 214 -17.38 1.53 17.33
CA ALA A 214 -17.97 1.77 18.65
C ALA A 214 -18.62 3.16 18.82
N SER A 215 -18.51 4.04 17.82
CA SER A 215 -19.11 5.39 17.78
C SER A 215 -20.37 5.45 16.93
#